data_AF-A0A2H6NDC4-F1
#
_entry.id   AF-A0A2H6NDC4-F1
#
_cell.length_a   1.000
_cell.length_b   1.000
_cell.length_c   1.000
_cell.angle_alpha   90.00
_cell.angle_beta   90.00
_cell.angle_gamma   90.00
#
_symmetry.space_group_name_H-M   'P 1'
#
loop_
_entity.id
_entity.type
_entity.pdbx_description
1 polymer ?
#
loop_
_entity_poly.entity_id
_entity_poly.type
_entity_poly.pdbx_seq_one_letter_code
_entity_poly.pdbx_strand_id
1 'polypeptide(L)'
;LYQPAKSEPKDAGSEKSTGVVRLNTVRQIIEQDKHALLDVTPKAVDLLNYTQWFPIVVFFNPDSKQCVKVMRQRLIPTSNKSARKLYDQANKLKKTCFHLFTASIDLNSANDGWYGSLKDTIQQQQNEAVWVSEGK
;
A
#
# COMPACT_ATOMS: atom_id res chain seq x y z
N LEU A 1 11.66 -12.11 -0.38
CA LEU A 1 11.11 -11.10 0.54
C LEU A 1 9.76 -10.55 0.09
N TYR A 2 9.59 -10.01 -1.13
CA TYR A 2 8.30 -9.40 -1.54
C TYR A 2 7.72 -10.07 -2.79
N GLN A 3 6.39 -10.18 -2.86
CA GLN A 3 5.70 -10.66 -4.05
C GLN A 3 4.35 -9.93 -4.24
N PRO A 4 4.09 -9.33 -5.42
CA PRO A 4 2.79 -8.75 -5.72
C PRO A 4 1.67 -9.81 -5.72
N ALA A 5 0.58 -9.55 -5.01
CA ALA A 5 -0.63 -10.34 -5.10
C ALA A 5 -1.40 -9.93 -6.37
N LYS A 6 -1.52 -10.85 -7.33
CA LYS A 6 -2.19 -10.56 -8.61
C LYS A 6 -3.67 -10.31 -8.37
N SER A 7 -4.19 -9.22 -8.94
CA SER A 7 -5.60 -8.92 -8.98
C SER A 7 -6.28 -9.72 -10.09
N GLU A 8 -7.41 -10.36 -9.78
CA GLU A 8 -8.23 -11.07 -10.76
C GLU A 8 -9.43 -10.22 -11.18
N PRO A 9 -9.98 -10.39 -12.40
CA PRO A 9 -11.22 -9.74 -12.80
C PRO A 9 -12.34 -10.06 -11.82
N LYS A 10 -13.14 -9.05 -11.44
CA LYS A 10 -14.25 -9.23 -10.50
C LYS A 10 -15.37 -10.09 -11.10
N ASP A 11 -15.59 -9.98 -12.41
CA ASP A 11 -16.58 -10.70 -13.19
C ASP A 11 -15.94 -11.26 -14.48
N ALA A 12 -16.40 -12.43 -14.95
CA ALA A 12 -15.98 -12.99 -16.23
C ALA A 12 -16.47 -12.09 -17.38
N GLY A 13 -15.56 -11.38 -18.04
CA GLY A 13 -15.85 -10.59 -19.25
C GLY A 13 -15.81 -9.06 -19.09
N SER A 14 -15.43 -8.52 -17.94
CA SER A 14 -15.34 -7.06 -17.72
C SER A 14 -13.87 -6.57 -17.78
N GLU A 15 -13.46 -6.02 -18.93
CA GLU A 15 -12.11 -5.45 -19.16
C GLU A 15 -11.81 -4.18 -18.33
N LYS A 16 -12.82 -3.61 -17.66
CA LYS A 16 -12.71 -2.34 -16.91
C LYS A 16 -12.89 -2.46 -15.40
N SER A 17 -12.98 -3.67 -14.86
CA SER A 17 -13.13 -3.85 -13.41
C SER A 17 -11.80 -3.66 -12.68
N THR A 18 -11.81 -2.88 -11.58
CA THR A 18 -10.75 -2.91 -10.58
C THR A 18 -10.66 -4.33 -10.05
N GLY A 19 -9.57 -5.04 -10.35
CA GLY A 19 -9.44 -6.44 -10.01
C GLY A 19 -9.50 -6.69 -8.50
N VAL A 20 -9.93 -7.89 -8.12
CA VAL A 20 -10.04 -8.35 -6.74
C VAL A 20 -8.79 -9.14 -6.37
N VAL A 21 -8.18 -8.83 -5.23
CA VAL A 21 -7.14 -9.67 -4.63
C VAL A 21 -7.81 -10.72 -3.75
N ARG A 22 -7.58 -12.00 -4.02
CA ARG A 22 -8.14 -13.11 -3.21
C ARG A 22 -7.25 -13.41 -2.00
N LEU A 23 -7.86 -13.71 -0.86
CA LEU A 23 -7.14 -14.10 0.37
C LEU A 23 -6.29 -15.36 0.17
N ASN A 24 -6.73 -16.32 -0.64
CA ASN A 24 -5.91 -17.51 -0.94
C ASN A 24 -4.60 -17.15 -1.64
N THR A 25 -4.61 -16.16 -2.55
CA THR A 25 -3.39 -15.67 -3.20
C THR A 25 -2.45 -15.04 -2.19
N VAL A 26 -2.98 -14.29 -1.22
CA VAL A 26 -2.18 -13.71 -0.13
C VAL A 26 -1.58 -14.80 0.75
N ARG A 27 -2.37 -15.80 1.14
CA ARG A 27 -1.90 -16.94 1.95
C ARG A 27 -0.77 -17.71 1.26
N GLN A 28 -0.91 -18.02 -0.03
CA GLN A 28 0.11 -18.74 -0.80
C GLN A 28 1.45 -17.98 -0.89
N ILE A 29 1.42 -16.64 -0.83
CA ILE A 29 2.64 -15.83 -0.80
C ILE A 29 3.29 -15.91 0.58
N ILE A 30 2.50 -15.83 1.65
CA ILE A 30 2.98 -15.93 3.03
C ILE A 30 3.58 -17.31 3.31
N GLU A 31 2.97 -18.38 2.79
CA GLU A 31 3.49 -19.76 2.88
C GLU A 31 4.87 -19.95 2.22
N GLN A 32 5.28 -19.02 1.34
CA GLN A 32 6.63 -18.97 0.75
C GLN A 32 7.60 -18.08 1.52
N ASP A 33 7.25 -17.65 2.73
CA ASP A 33 8.03 -16.72 3.56
C ASP A 33 8.31 -15.39 2.84
N LYS A 34 7.25 -14.83 2.24
CA LYS A 34 7.29 -13.54 1.54
C LYS A 34 6.16 -12.63 2.00
N HIS A 35 6.41 -11.34 2.03
CA HIS A 35 5.39 -10.31 2.15
C HIS A 35 4.60 -10.18 0.86
N ALA A 36 3.28 -10.30 0.94
CA ALA A 36 2.37 -10.00 -0.16
C ALA A 36 2.20 -8.49 -0.33
N LEU A 37 2.51 -7.96 -1.52
CA LEU A 37 2.24 -6.56 -1.85
C LEU A 37 0.81 -6.43 -2.39
N LEU A 38 0.00 -5.59 -1.75
CA LEU A 38 -1.44 -5.45 -2.01
C LEU A 38 -1.77 -4.08 -2.59
N ASP A 39 -2.42 -4.05 -3.76
CA ASP A 39 -3.08 -2.85 -4.30
C ASP A 39 -4.58 -2.93 -4.00
N VAL A 40 -4.98 -2.40 -2.84
CA VAL A 40 -6.34 -2.56 -2.29
C VAL A 40 -6.87 -1.26 -1.69
N THR A 41 -8.19 -1.19 -1.50
CA THR A 41 -8.85 -0.03 -0.87
C THR A 41 -8.68 -0.02 0.65
N PRO A 42 -8.83 1.14 1.34
CA PRO A 42 -8.83 1.21 2.80
C PRO A 42 -9.81 0.24 3.48
N LYS A 43 -11.00 0.07 2.89
CA LYS A 43 -12.00 -0.90 3.37
C LYS A 43 -11.50 -2.35 3.36
N ALA A 44 -10.61 -2.70 2.44
CA ALA A 44 -10.01 -4.03 2.42
C ALA A 44 -8.96 -4.18 3.53
N VAL A 45 -8.25 -3.11 3.88
CA VAL A 45 -7.34 -3.07 5.03
C VAL A 45 -8.11 -3.28 6.34
N ASP A 46 -9.26 -2.60 6.50
CA ASP A 46 -10.16 -2.84 7.64
C ASP A 46 -10.54 -4.33 7.76
N LEU A 47 -10.92 -4.96 6.65
CA LEU A 47 -11.29 -6.37 6.63
C LEU A 47 -10.12 -7.28 7.00
N LEU A 48 -8.90 -6.97 6.53
CA LEU A 48 -7.69 -7.71 6.90
C LEU A 48 -7.38 -7.57 8.39
N ASN A 49 -7.51 -6.38 8.97
CA ASN A 49 -7.37 -6.17 10.41
C ASN A 49 -8.43 -6.94 11.20
N TYR A 50 -9.70 -6.85 10.80
CA TYR A 50 -10.80 -7.57 11.44
C TYR A 50 -10.61 -9.09 11.40
N THR A 51 -10.02 -9.61 10.32
CA THR A 51 -9.72 -11.04 10.15
C THR A 51 -8.32 -11.43 10.65
N GLN A 52 -7.69 -10.57 11.46
CA GLN A 52 -6.42 -10.81 12.14
C GLN A 52 -5.20 -11.06 11.24
N TRP A 53 -5.21 -10.53 10.01
CA TRP A 53 -4.03 -10.56 9.13
C TRP A 53 -3.07 -9.38 9.36
N PHE A 54 -3.53 -8.32 10.04
CA PHE A 54 -2.75 -7.16 10.47
C PHE A 54 -1.64 -6.71 9.50
N PRO A 55 -2.00 -6.26 8.28
CA PRO A 55 -1.01 -5.87 7.29
C PRO A 55 -0.16 -4.69 7.75
N ILE A 56 1.10 -4.64 7.31
CA ILE A 56 1.94 -3.44 7.41
C ILE A 56 1.44 -2.42 6.39
N VAL A 57 0.99 -1.25 6.84
CA VAL A 57 0.39 -0.20 6.01
C VAL A 57 1.26 1.05 6.04
N VAL A 58 2.10 1.20 5.02
CA VAL A 58 3.00 2.35 4.88
C VAL A 58 2.35 3.43 4.03
N PHE A 59 2.12 4.60 4.62
CA PHE A 59 1.65 5.78 3.90
C PHE A 59 2.84 6.60 3.38
N PHE A 60 2.89 6.85 2.07
CA PHE A 60 3.82 7.82 1.52
C PHE A 60 3.21 9.21 1.57
N ASN A 61 3.83 10.11 2.33
CA ASN A 61 3.36 11.46 2.57
C ASN A 61 4.05 12.45 1.60
N PRO A 62 3.41 12.87 0.49
CA PRO A 62 3.96 13.90 -0.38
C PRO A 62 3.86 15.29 0.25
N ASP A 63 4.90 16.11 0.12
CA ASP A 63 4.92 17.51 0.60
C ASP A 63 4.02 18.44 -0.23
N SER A 64 3.82 18.13 -1.52
CA SER A 64 3.22 19.03 -2.50
C SER A 64 2.83 18.29 -3.78
N LYS A 65 1.91 18.89 -4.54
CA LYS A 65 1.58 18.46 -5.91
C LYS A 65 2.83 18.41 -6.81
N GLN A 66 3.75 19.36 -6.63
CA GLN A 66 4.95 19.46 -7.45
C GLN A 66 5.92 18.31 -7.16
N CYS A 67 6.09 17.91 -5.91
CA CYS A 67 6.85 16.71 -5.54
C CYS A 67 6.33 15.47 -6.25
N VAL A 68 5.02 15.22 -6.21
CA VAL A 68 4.41 14.09 -6.91
C VAL A 68 4.69 14.15 -8.43
N LYS A 69 4.60 15.34 -9.04
CA LYS A 69 4.89 15.50 -10.47
C LYS A 69 6.35 15.16 -10.80
N VAL A 70 7.30 15.72 -10.04
CA VAL A 70 8.75 15.51 -10.24
C VAL A 70 9.11 14.05 -10.08
N MET A 71 8.68 13.42 -8.97
CA MET A 71 8.97 12.01 -8.71
C MET A 71 8.39 11.10 -9.79
N ARG A 72 7.15 11.34 -10.24
CA ARG A 72 6.53 10.51 -11.30
C ARG A 72 7.25 10.66 -12.63
N GLN A 73 7.66 11.87 -13.00
CA GLN A 73 8.40 12.09 -14.23
C GLN A 73 9.74 11.36 -14.21
N ARG A 74 10.42 11.31 -13.06
CA ARG A 74 11.69 10.59 -12.89
C ARG A 74 11.48 9.07 -12.87
N LEU A 75 10.53 8.57 -12.08
CA LEU A 75 10.37 7.14 -11.78
C LEU A 75 9.54 6.39 -12.82
N ILE A 76 8.51 7.03 -13.39
CA ILE A 76 7.57 6.40 -14.32
C ILE A 76 7.06 7.40 -15.38
N PRO A 77 7.94 7.90 -16.26
CA PRO A 77 7.63 8.97 -17.23
C PRO A 77 6.50 8.60 -18.20
N THR A 78 6.22 7.31 -18.42
CA THR A 78 5.19 6.82 -19.33
C THR A 78 3.78 6.83 -18.72
N SER A 79 3.63 7.16 -17.44
CA SER A 79 2.33 7.10 -16.78
C SER A 79 1.49 8.36 -16.99
N ASN A 80 0.26 8.17 -17.48
CA ASN A 80 -0.71 9.26 -17.69
C ASN A 80 -1.51 9.66 -16.43
N LYS A 81 -1.16 9.15 -15.24
CA LYS A 81 -1.89 9.48 -13.99
C LYS A 81 -1.59 10.93 -13.57
N SER A 82 -2.65 11.69 -13.25
CA SER A 82 -2.55 13.09 -12.83
C SER A 82 -1.90 13.25 -11.45
N ALA A 83 -0.80 14.02 -11.37
CA ALA A 83 -0.14 14.36 -10.11
C ALA A 83 -1.07 15.11 -9.13
N ARG A 84 -1.98 15.96 -9.64
CA ARG A 84 -2.99 16.65 -8.83
C ARG A 84 -3.93 15.65 -8.16
N LYS A 85 -4.53 14.75 -8.95
CA LYS A 85 -5.46 13.75 -8.41
C LYS A 85 -4.79 12.85 -7.38
N LEU A 86 -3.55 12.44 -7.62
CA LEU A 86 -2.78 11.62 -6.68
C LEU A 86 -2.46 12.36 -5.37
N TYR A 87 -2.05 13.63 -5.44
CA TYR A 87 -1.80 14.45 -4.26
C TYR A 87 -3.07 14.71 -3.45
N ASP A 88 -4.18 15.03 -4.11
CA ASP A 88 -5.48 15.23 -3.47
C ASP A 88 -5.97 13.93 -2.82
N GLN A 89 -5.78 12.79 -3.49
CA GLN A 89 -6.09 11.47 -2.95
C GLN A 89 -5.23 11.12 -1.73
N ALA A 90 -3.92 11.36 -1.77
CA ALA A 90 -3.02 11.12 -0.65
C ALA A 90 -3.45 11.95 0.58
N ASN A 91 -3.76 13.25 0.38
CA ASN A 91 -4.26 14.10 1.46
C ASN A 91 -5.62 13.67 2.00
N LYS A 92 -6.52 13.18 1.14
CA LYS A 92 -7.80 12.61 1.59
C LYS A 92 -7.56 11.38 2.46
N LEU A 93 -6.72 10.44 2.02
CA LEU A 93 -6.36 9.24 2.79
C LEU A 93 -5.73 9.61 4.14
N LYS A 94 -4.80 10.56 4.16
CA LYS A 94 -4.20 11.06 5.40
C LYS A 94 -5.22 11.64 6.36
N LYS A 95 -6.27 12.32 5.86
CA LYS A 95 -7.32 12.89 6.71
C LYS A 95 -8.31 11.84 7.21
N THR A 96 -8.69 10.87 6.38
CA THR A 96 -9.83 9.97 6.68
C THR A 96 -9.41 8.59 7.15
N CYS A 97 -8.19 8.16 6.85
CA CYS A 97 -7.75 6.77 6.99
C CYS A 97 -6.41 6.65 7.74
N PHE A 98 -5.93 7.70 8.43
CA PHE A 98 -4.65 7.65 9.14
C PHE A 98 -4.60 6.57 10.22
N HIS A 99 -5.74 6.24 10.82
CA HIS A 99 -5.87 5.17 11.82
C HIS A 99 -5.56 3.77 11.27
N LEU A 100 -5.49 3.61 9.94
CA LEU A 100 -5.09 2.36 9.30
C LEU A 100 -3.60 2.29 9.01
N PHE A 101 -2.87 3.39 9.13
CA PHE A 101 -1.45 3.41 8.82
C PHE A 101 -0.65 2.87 9.99
N THR A 102 0.27 1.95 9.72
CA THR A 102 1.23 1.47 10.71
C THR A 102 2.51 2.29 10.68
N ALA A 103 2.83 2.90 9.52
CA ALA A 103 3.95 3.82 9.38
C ALA A 103 3.69 4.88 8.30
N SER A 104 4.45 5.98 8.33
CA SER A 104 4.44 7.03 7.32
C SER A 104 5.86 7.38 6.89
N ILE A 105 6.08 7.60 5.60
CA ILE A 105 7.36 8.04 5.02
C ILE A 105 7.14 9.35 4.30
N ASP A 106 7.84 10.40 4.72
CA ASP A 106 7.85 11.68 4.04
C ASP A 106 8.62 11.58 2.72
N LEU A 107 7.98 11.95 1.63
CA LEU A 107 8.59 11.91 0.31
C LEU A 107 9.39 13.18 0.04
N ASN A 108 10.66 13.00 -0.32
CA ASN A 108 11.52 14.06 -0.81
C ASN A 108 11.70 13.93 -2.32
N SER A 109 11.23 14.92 -3.08
CA SER A 109 11.33 14.88 -4.54
C SER A 109 12.77 15.00 -5.08
N ALA A 110 13.74 15.40 -4.26
CA ALA A 110 15.13 15.58 -4.67
C ALA A 110 15.92 14.27 -4.81
N ASN A 111 15.50 13.18 -4.14
CA ASN A 111 16.22 11.90 -4.18
C ASN A 111 15.26 10.71 -4.04
N ASP A 112 15.81 9.49 -4.12
CA ASP A 112 15.06 8.24 -4.02
C ASP A 112 15.31 7.48 -2.70
N GLY A 113 15.72 8.21 -1.65
CA GLY A 113 15.98 7.65 -0.31
C GLY A 113 14.74 6.98 0.31
N TRP A 114 13.54 7.39 -0.11
CA TRP A 114 12.27 6.79 0.30
C TRP A 114 12.22 5.26 0.12
N TYR A 115 12.93 4.71 -0.88
CA TYR A 115 12.92 3.27 -1.14
C TYR A 115 13.76 2.50 -0.10
N GLY A 116 14.86 3.09 0.38
CA GLY A 116 15.64 2.56 1.50
C GLY A 116 14.80 2.58 2.77
N SER A 117 14.27 3.75 3.11
CA SER A 117 13.39 3.93 4.27
C SER A 117 12.19 3.00 4.26
N LEU A 118 11.63 2.68 3.08
CA LEU A 118 10.53 1.71 2.95
C LEU A 118 10.95 0.30 3.39
N LYS A 119 12.10 -0.18 2.93
CA LYS A 119 12.59 -1.52 3.30
C LYS A 119 12.86 -1.60 4.80
N ASP A 120 13.50 -0.57 5.34
CA ASP A 120 13.81 -0.49 6.78
C ASP A 120 12.52 -0.44 7.60
N THR A 121 11.54 0.37 7.17
CA THR A 121 10.21 0.45 7.79
C THR A 121 9.50 -0.90 7.81
N ILE A 122 9.47 -1.62 6.68
CA ILE A 122 8.83 -2.94 6.61
C ILE A 122 9.52 -3.93 7.54
N GLN A 123 10.86 -3.94 7.56
CA GLN A 123 11.62 -4.81 8.44
C GLN A 123 11.37 -4.48 9.91
N GLN A 124 11.36 -3.20 10.29
CA GLN A 124 11.06 -2.78 11.65
C GLN A 124 9.66 -3.22 12.06
N GLN A 125 8.65 -2.90 11.25
CA GLN A 125 7.24 -3.22 11.52
C GLN A 125 7.00 -4.73 11.61
N GLN A 126 7.71 -5.54 10.82
CA GLN A 126 7.61 -7.01 10.90
C GLN A 126 8.11 -7.58 12.25
N ASN A 127 8.98 -6.86 12.95
CA ASN A 127 9.53 -7.27 14.25
C ASN A 127 8.77 -6.64 15.44
N GLU A 128 7.82 -5.74 15.20
CA GLU A 128 7.03 -5.12 16.25
C GLU A 128 5.89 -6.04 16.70
N ALA A 129 5.58 -6.01 18.00
CA ALA A 129 4.42 -6.70 18.53
C ALA A 129 3.13 -6.04 18.06
N VAL A 130 2.16 -6.84 17.63
CA VAL A 130 0.85 -6.37 17.17
C VAL A 130 -0.20 -6.67 18.23
N TRP A 131 -1.04 -5.68 18.54
CA TRP A 131 -2.22 -5.88 19.38
C TRP A 131 -3.25 -6.73 18.64
N VAL A 132 -3.52 -7.91 19.18
CA VAL A 132 -4.54 -8.82 18.65
C VAL A 132 -5.71 -8.87 19.63
N SER A 133 -6.94 -8.91 19.11
CA SER A 133 -8.09 -9.23 19.95
C SER A 133 -7.93 -10.64 20.52
N GLU A 134 -8.08 -10.82 21.83
CA GLU A 134 -8.25 -12.16 22.39
C GLU A 134 -9.48 -12.80 21.72
N GLY A 135 -9.29 -13.98 21.15
CA GLY A 135 -10.38 -14.74 20.54
C GLY A 135 -11.45 -15.07 21.59
N LYS A 136 -12.70 -15.25 21.13
CA LYS A 136 -13.72 -15.94 21.93
C LYS A 136 -13.40 -17.41 22.04
#